data_AF-A0A6U3WS85-F1
#
_entry.id   AF-A0A6U3WS85-F1
#
_cell.length_a   1.000
_cell.length_b   1.000
_cell.length_c   1.000
_cell.angle_alpha   90.00
_cell.angle_beta   90.00
_cell.angle_gamma   90.00
#
_symmetry.space_group_name_H-M   'P 1'
#
loop_
_entity.id
_entity.type
_entity.pdbx_description
1 polymer ?
#
loop_
_entity_poly.entity_id
_entity_poly.type
_entity_poly.pdbx_seq_one_letter_code
_entity_poly.pdbx_strand_id
1 'polypeptide(L)'
;MSSRLFLLLSILPVVAKAWLLPVTPTYTTRRHDTTLSMAAGPCWTNEQGRELLERFGSIFEPEEDKKYALESLLLSPSQDRILDACRDEIKKASSSRLARRRWPVRLPSSRATKGCYGRILAEMDSGRLSVELNDGMSPAKLNNGDEDEEEELMNKKRSNVLNLLIKLSTYSKGVWTLEGEMIEDSGSDDFGATYGKSLQEVSADRR
;
A
#
# COMPACT_ATOMS: atom_id res chain seq x y z
N MET A 1 -12.43 73.15 -22.35
CA MET A 1 -13.04 73.37 -23.69
C MET A 1 -12.15 72.70 -24.72
N SER A 2 -12.75 71.90 -25.61
CA SER A 2 -12.23 71.49 -26.93
C SER A 2 -10.96 70.62 -26.93
N SER A 3 -10.75 69.63 -27.79
CA SER A 3 -11.52 69.07 -28.90
C SER A 3 -10.75 67.85 -29.43
N ARG A 4 -11.53 66.82 -29.83
CA ARG A 4 -11.36 65.98 -31.04
C ARG A 4 -10.16 65.00 -31.10
N LEU A 5 -10.41 63.69 -31.15
CA LEU A 5 -10.82 62.87 -32.32
C LEU A 5 -9.65 62.68 -33.31
N PHE A 6 -9.18 61.44 -33.52
CA PHE A 6 -9.10 60.81 -34.86
C PHE A 6 -8.59 59.35 -34.77
N LEU A 7 -9.34 58.48 -35.44
CA LEU A 7 -9.06 57.09 -35.81
C LEU A 7 -7.74 56.95 -36.60
N LEU A 8 -7.18 55.73 -36.63
CA LEU A 8 -6.81 55.06 -37.89
C LEU A 8 -6.48 53.56 -37.69
N LEU A 9 -7.26 52.72 -38.36
CA LEU A 9 -6.96 51.35 -38.76
C LEU A 9 -6.00 51.35 -39.97
N SER A 10 -5.05 50.42 -40.01
CA SER A 10 -4.44 49.83 -41.23
C SER A 10 -3.59 48.61 -40.79
N ILE A 11 -4.01 47.36 -41.02
CA ILE A 11 -3.91 46.50 -42.23
C ILE A 11 -2.47 46.38 -42.80
N LEU A 12 -1.92 45.15 -42.65
CA LEU A 12 -0.87 44.34 -43.34
C LEU A 12 -0.49 44.73 -44.79
N PRO A 13 0.50 44.10 -45.51
CA PRO A 13 1.43 42.98 -45.19
C PRO A 13 2.90 43.20 -45.67
N VAL A 14 3.88 42.34 -45.33
CA VAL A 14 5.01 42.01 -46.24
C VAL A 14 5.46 40.54 -46.07
N VAL A 15 5.49 39.85 -47.20
CA VAL A 15 5.92 38.47 -47.45
C VAL A 15 7.45 38.39 -47.56
N ALA A 16 8.07 37.36 -46.99
CA ALA A 16 9.37 36.88 -47.47
C ALA A 16 9.44 35.35 -47.35
N LYS A 17 9.29 34.68 -48.50
CA LYS A 17 9.61 33.27 -48.75
C LYS A 17 11.13 33.08 -48.68
N ALA A 18 11.60 32.07 -47.95
CA ALA A 18 12.92 31.50 -48.13
C ALA A 18 12.89 29.97 -48.02
N TRP A 19 12.98 29.34 -49.19
CA TRP A 19 13.72 28.11 -49.55
C TRP A 19 13.72 26.88 -48.62
N LEU A 20 12.94 25.89 -49.08
CA LEU A 20 13.19 24.44 -49.16
C LEU A 20 14.59 23.94 -48.81
N LEU A 21 14.66 22.93 -47.93
CA LEU A 21 15.35 21.64 -48.15
C LEU A 21 14.85 20.60 -47.11
N PRO A 22 14.34 19.43 -47.51
CA PRO A 22 13.93 18.38 -46.58
C PRO A 22 15.15 17.51 -46.19
N VAL A 23 15.56 17.58 -44.92
CA VAL A 23 16.47 16.60 -44.33
C VAL A 23 15.61 15.40 -43.92
N THR A 24 15.73 14.29 -44.65
CA THR A 24 15.16 13.01 -44.23
C THR A 24 16.10 12.36 -43.20
N PRO A 25 15.67 12.15 -41.94
CA PRO A 25 16.41 11.25 -41.07
C PRO A 25 16.05 9.81 -41.45
N THR A 26 17.02 9.05 -41.91
CA THR A 26 16.96 7.59 -42.03
C THR A 26 16.94 6.98 -40.61
N TYR A 27 15.77 6.97 -39.98
CA TYR A 27 15.56 6.14 -38.80
C TYR A 27 15.37 4.70 -39.25
N THR A 28 16.41 3.89 -39.03
CA THR A 28 16.27 2.44 -39.02
C THR A 28 15.35 2.07 -37.85
N THR A 29 14.09 1.75 -38.16
CA THR A 29 13.16 1.17 -37.21
C THR A 29 13.62 -0.25 -36.89
N ARG A 30 14.56 -0.36 -35.95
CA ARG A 30 14.80 -1.59 -35.21
C ARG A 30 13.54 -1.80 -34.37
N ARG A 31 12.59 -2.59 -34.89
CA ARG A 31 11.49 -3.14 -34.12
C ARG A 31 12.10 -3.98 -33.01
N HIS A 32 12.33 -3.36 -31.88
CA HIS A 32 12.36 -4.08 -30.64
C HIS A 32 10.90 -4.49 -30.40
N ASP A 33 10.60 -5.76 -30.65
CA ASP A 33 9.43 -6.40 -30.05
C ASP A 33 9.69 -6.47 -28.54
N THR A 34 9.64 -5.31 -27.88
CA THR A 34 9.46 -5.26 -26.44
C THR A 34 8.02 -5.69 -26.21
N THR A 35 7.84 -6.97 -25.91
CA THR A 35 6.74 -7.36 -25.04
C THR A 35 6.94 -6.56 -23.75
N LEU A 36 6.29 -5.39 -23.68
CA LEU A 36 6.08 -4.66 -22.44
C LEU A 36 5.29 -5.63 -21.56
N SER A 37 6.02 -6.45 -20.81
CA SER A 37 5.47 -7.11 -19.64
C SER A 37 4.96 -5.97 -18.79
N MET A 38 3.66 -5.73 -18.84
CA MET A 38 2.93 -4.80 -17.97
C MET A 38 2.88 -5.34 -16.55
N ALA A 39 3.97 -5.99 -16.09
CA ALA A 39 4.18 -6.25 -14.69
C ALA A 39 4.09 -4.91 -13.99
N ALA A 40 3.07 -4.76 -13.14
CA ALA A 40 2.83 -3.51 -12.46
C ALA A 40 4.12 -3.04 -11.79
N GLY A 41 4.57 -1.85 -12.15
CA GLY A 41 5.84 -1.32 -11.67
C GLY A 41 5.80 -1.17 -10.14
N PRO A 42 6.95 -1.17 -9.45
CA PRO A 42 7.03 -1.05 -8.00
C PRO A 42 6.28 0.16 -7.44
N CYS A 43 6.17 1.25 -8.20
CA CYS A 43 5.41 2.44 -7.82
C CYS A 43 3.91 2.13 -7.65
N TRP A 44 3.33 1.36 -8.58
CA TRP A 44 1.91 1.01 -8.55
C TRP A 44 1.58 0.06 -7.40
N THR A 45 2.37 -1.00 -7.18
CA THR A 45 2.12 -1.95 -6.08
C THR A 45 2.24 -1.27 -4.73
N ASN A 46 3.18 -0.32 -4.58
CA ASN A 46 3.32 0.50 -3.38
C ASN A 46 2.10 1.40 -3.13
N GLU A 47 1.55 2.02 -4.18
CA GLU A 47 0.35 2.84 -4.05
C GLU A 47 -0.86 2.00 -3.67
N GLN A 48 -1.05 0.86 -4.33
CA GLN A 48 -2.13 -0.08 -4.03
C GLN A 48 -2.05 -0.61 -2.60
N GLY A 49 -0.84 -0.95 -2.13
CA GLY A 49 -0.65 -1.37 -0.74
C GLY A 49 -1.02 -0.28 0.26
N ARG A 50 -0.66 0.98 -0.02
CA ARG A 50 -1.04 2.13 0.82
C ARG A 50 -2.55 2.33 0.86
N GLU A 51 -3.20 2.33 -0.30
CA GLU A 51 -4.64 2.53 -0.45
C GLU A 51 -5.43 1.46 0.30
N LEU A 52 -5.03 0.18 0.18
CA LEU A 52 -5.66 -0.92 0.91
C LEU A 52 -5.60 -0.71 2.43
N LEU A 53 -4.45 -0.32 2.98
CA LEU A 53 -4.35 -0.09 4.43
C LEU A 53 -5.25 1.05 4.91
N GLU A 54 -5.39 2.10 4.10
CA GLU A 54 -6.26 3.24 4.42
C GLU A 54 -7.73 2.84 4.33
N ARG A 55 -8.12 2.13 3.26
CA ARG A 55 -9.47 1.62 3.03
C ARG A 55 -9.94 0.69 4.15
N PHE A 56 -9.16 -0.36 4.45
CA PHE A 56 -9.54 -1.37 5.45
C PHE A 56 -9.47 -0.83 6.89
N GLY A 57 -8.67 0.21 7.13
CA GLY A 57 -8.48 0.81 8.45
C GLY A 57 -9.55 1.85 8.79
N SER A 58 -10.24 2.33 7.76
CA SER A 58 -11.33 3.29 7.88
C SER A 58 -12.59 2.64 8.43
N ILE A 59 -13.26 3.35 9.34
CA ILE A 59 -14.62 3.01 9.82
C ILE A 59 -15.69 3.59 8.89
N PHE A 60 -15.29 4.53 8.03
CA PHE A 60 -16.19 5.22 7.11
C PHE A 60 -16.26 4.53 5.76
N GLU A 61 -15.35 3.59 5.50
CA GLU A 61 -15.41 2.81 4.28
C GLU A 61 -16.53 1.76 4.39
N PRO A 62 -17.47 1.73 3.42
CA PRO A 62 -18.52 0.71 3.36
C PRO A 62 -17.95 -0.71 3.32
N GLU A 63 -18.66 -1.65 3.94
CA GLU A 63 -18.27 -3.06 3.93
C GLU A 63 -18.22 -3.64 2.51
N GLU A 64 -19.15 -3.21 1.64
CA GLU A 64 -19.19 -3.62 0.23
C GLU A 64 -17.93 -3.19 -0.53
N ASP A 65 -17.43 -1.97 -0.31
CA ASP A 65 -16.22 -1.46 -0.94
C ASP A 65 -14.96 -2.19 -0.43
N LYS A 66 -14.93 -2.54 0.86
CA LYS A 66 -13.85 -3.37 1.41
C LYS A 66 -13.87 -4.78 0.83
N LYS A 67 -15.05 -5.39 0.66
CA LYS A 67 -15.21 -6.69 0.00
C LYS A 67 -14.75 -6.64 -1.44
N TYR A 68 -15.19 -5.64 -2.20
CA TYR A 68 -14.77 -5.46 -3.59
C TYR A 68 -13.25 -5.26 -3.72
N ALA A 69 -12.64 -4.48 -2.83
CA ALA A 69 -11.19 -4.30 -2.80
C ALA A 69 -10.44 -5.60 -2.46
N LEU A 70 -10.99 -6.42 -1.55
CA LEU A 70 -10.43 -7.74 -1.24
C LEU A 70 -10.54 -8.70 -2.42
N GLU A 71 -11.70 -8.78 -3.07
CA GLU A 71 -11.90 -9.61 -4.27
C GLU A 71 -10.95 -9.20 -5.40
N SER A 72 -10.79 -7.89 -5.62
CA SER A 72 -9.84 -7.35 -6.59
C SER A 72 -8.39 -7.73 -6.26
N LEU A 73 -8.02 -7.72 -4.97
CA LEU A 73 -6.69 -8.15 -4.53
C LEU A 73 -6.47 -9.66 -4.77
N LEU A 74 -7.46 -10.50 -4.47
CA LEU A 74 -7.40 -11.96 -4.62
C LEU A 74 -7.30 -12.39 -6.10
N LEU A 75 -7.87 -11.60 -7.01
CA LEU A 75 -7.79 -11.84 -8.46
C LEU A 75 -6.54 -11.23 -9.10
N SER A 76 -5.75 -10.45 -8.34
CA SER A 76 -4.62 -9.71 -8.89
C SER A 76 -3.41 -10.61 -9.13
N PRO A 77 -2.80 -10.60 -10.33
CA PRO A 77 -1.54 -11.30 -10.58
C PRO A 77 -0.35 -10.67 -9.82
N SER A 78 -0.56 -9.51 -9.18
CA SER A 78 0.44 -8.82 -8.35
C SER A 78 0.12 -8.90 -6.85
N GLN A 79 -0.77 -9.80 -6.42
CA GLN A 79 -1.21 -9.94 -5.03
C GLN A 79 -0.03 -9.96 -4.05
N ASP A 80 0.95 -10.85 -4.24
CA ASP A 80 2.08 -10.99 -3.32
C ASP A 80 2.89 -9.70 -3.19
N ARG A 81 3.11 -9.00 -4.30
CA ARG A 81 3.84 -7.72 -4.32
C ARG A 81 3.06 -6.60 -3.62
N ILE A 82 1.73 -6.63 -3.71
CA ILE A 82 0.86 -5.68 -3.01
C ILE A 82 0.86 -5.98 -1.50
N LEU A 83 0.81 -7.26 -1.11
CA LEU A 83 0.91 -7.68 0.30
C LEU A 83 2.26 -7.31 0.91
N ASP A 84 3.35 -7.50 0.16
CA ASP A 84 4.69 -7.04 0.55
C ASP A 84 4.71 -5.52 0.73
N ALA A 85 4.11 -4.76 -0.19
CA ALA A 85 4.00 -3.31 -0.08
C ALA A 85 3.19 -2.85 1.14
N CYS A 86 2.07 -3.51 1.46
CA CYS A 86 1.31 -3.27 2.69
C CYS A 86 2.20 -3.44 3.92
N ARG A 87 2.94 -4.55 3.99
CA ARG A 87 3.83 -4.86 5.11
C ARG A 87 4.94 -3.84 5.25
N ASP A 88 5.58 -3.46 4.15
CA ASP A 88 6.63 -2.44 4.16
C ASP A 88 6.11 -1.08 4.62
N GLU A 89 4.90 -0.70 4.20
CA GLU A 89 4.26 0.54 4.62
C GLU A 89 3.93 0.55 6.13
N ILE A 90 3.48 -0.58 6.69
CA ILE A 90 3.29 -0.76 8.14
C ILE A 90 4.63 -0.69 8.88
N LYS A 91 5.68 -1.31 8.32
CA LYS A 91 7.02 -1.31 8.90
C LYS A 91 7.61 0.10 8.93
N LYS A 92 7.44 0.91 7.88
CA LYS A 92 7.88 2.32 7.87
C LYS A 92 7.27 3.12 9.04
N ALA A 93 6.00 2.86 9.36
CA ALA A 93 5.30 3.54 10.45
C ALA A 93 5.90 3.23 11.83
N SER A 94 6.52 2.05 12.02
CA SER A 94 7.04 1.59 13.33
C SER A 94 8.18 2.45 13.91
N SER A 95 8.82 3.29 13.09
CA SER A 95 9.76 4.31 13.57
C SER A 95 9.08 5.41 14.40
N SER A 96 7.79 5.67 14.16
CA SER A 96 7.04 6.73 14.82
C SER A 96 6.59 6.33 16.23
N ARG A 97 6.69 7.27 17.18
CA ARG A 97 6.12 7.11 18.53
C ARG A 97 4.60 6.89 18.50
N LEU A 98 3.91 7.48 17.52
CA LEU A 98 2.46 7.32 17.35
C LEU A 98 2.08 5.90 16.97
N ALA A 99 2.92 5.21 16.17
CA ALA A 99 2.66 3.84 15.74
C ALA A 99 3.04 2.82 16.83
N ARG A 100 4.16 3.05 17.55
CA ARG A 100 4.65 2.10 18.55
C ARG A 100 3.77 2.02 19.80
N ARG A 101 3.26 3.16 20.27
CA ARG A 101 2.47 3.22 21.51
C ARG A 101 1.00 2.92 21.22
N ARG A 102 0.37 2.11 22.07
CA ARG A 102 -1.09 2.01 22.15
C ARG A 102 -1.65 3.25 22.83
N TRP A 103 -2.60 3.90 22.16
CA TRP A 103 -3.26 5.08 22.69
C TRP A 103 -4.60 4.70 23.31
N PRO A 104 -4.97 5.29 24.46
CA PRO A 104 -6.25 5.00 25.11
C PRO A 104 -7.44 5.51 24.30
N VAL A 105 -7.19 6.35 23.29
CA VAL A 105 -8.20 6.93 22.40
C VAL A 105 -7.76 6.76 20.95
N ARG A 106 -8.74 6.62 20.06
CA ARG A 106 -8.50 6.62 18.61
C ARG A 106 -7.93 7.96 18.18
N LEU A 107 -6.78 7.93 17.50
CA LEU A 107 -6.15 9.13 16.94
C LEU A 107 -6.50 9.27 15.45
N PRO A 108 -6.77 10.49 14.93
CA PRO A 108 -6.96 10.74 13.50
C PRO A 108 -5.61 10.77 12.75
N SER A 109 -4.73 9.81 13.04
CA SER A 109 -3.38 9.75 12.48
C SER A 109 -3.19 8.45 11.71
N SER A 110 -2.86 8.58 10.42
CA SER A 110 -2.49 7.42 9.56
C SER A 110 -1.38 6.58 10.20
N ARG A 111 -0.40 7.22 10.85
CA ARG A 111 0.70 6.52 11.56
C ARG A 111 0.20 5.69 12.75
N ALA A 112 -0.74 6.22 13.52
CA ALA A 112 -1.29 5.49 14.67
C ALA A 112 -2.13 4.30 14.21
N THR A 113 -2.95 4.48 13.16
CA THR A 113 -3.71 3.40 12.50
C THR A 113 -2.78 2.30 11.95
N LYS A 114 -1.70 2.66 11.25
CA LYS A 114 -0.66 1.71 10.81
C LYS A 114 0.00 0.98 11.98
N GLY A 115 0.11 1.63 13.13
CA GLY A 115 0.56 0.99 14.37
C GLY A 115 -0.36 -0.12 14.86
N CYS A 116 -1.68 0.04 14.73
CA CYS A 116 -2.66 -1.01 15.07
C CYS A 116 -2.44 -2.26 14.21
N TYR A 117 -2.35 -2.09 12.88
CA TYR A 117 -2.01 -3.18 11.98
C TYR A 117 -0.70 -3.88 12.39
N GLY A 118 0.34 -3.09 12.65
CA GLY A 118 1.65 -3.61 13.00
C GLY A 118 1.68 -4.42 14.29
N ARG A 119 0.91 -4.00 15.31
CA ARG A 119 0.78 -4.75 16.56
C ARG A 119 0.02 -6.06 16.38
N ILE A 120 -1.10 -6.04 15.66
CA ILE A 120 -1.84 -7.27 15.32
C ILE A 120 -0.96 -8.25 14.55
N LEU A 121 -0.28 -7.77 13.50
CA LEU A 121 0.61 -8.63 12.69
C LEU A 121 1.78 -9.18 13.50
N ALA A 122 2.33 -8.41 14.45
CA ALA A 122 3.40 -8.90 15.30
C ALA A 122 2.93 -10.06 16.20
N GLU A 123 1.67 -10.05 16.65
CA GLU A 123 1.07 -11.16 17.38
C GLU A 123 0.81 -12.38 16.49
N MET A 124 0.33 -12.17 15.26
CA MET A 124 0.15 -13.24 14.28
C MET A 124 1.49 -13.89 13.89
N ASP A 125 2.52 -13.07 13.65
CA ASP A 125 3.87 -13.53 13.30
C ASP A 125 4.50 -14.33 14.46
N SER A 126 4.19 -13.97 15.71
CA SER A 126 4.62 -14.72 16.91
C SER A 126 3.85 -16.01 17.17
N GLY A 127 2.74 -16.23 16.46
CA GLY A 127 1.85 -17.39 16.67
C GLY A 127 0.93 -17.27 17.89
N ARG A 128 0.94 -16.13 18.61
CA ARG A 128 0.04 -15.88 19.75
C ARG A 128 -1.38 -15.52 19.32
N LEU A 129 -1.55 -15.06 18.09
CA LEU A 129 -2.85 -14.76 17.52
C LEU A 129 -3.08 -15.62 16.26
N SER A 130 -4.02 -16.56 16.35
CA SER A 130 -4.56 -17.26 15.20
C SER A 130 -5.85 -16.58 14.75
N VAL A 131 -5.84 -15.99 13.55
CA VAL A 131 -7.08 -15.51 12.93
C VAL A 131 -7.70 -16.70 12.21
N GLU A 132 -8.64 -17.39 12.87
CA GLU A 132 -9.43 -18.44 12.23
C GLU A 132 -10.27 -17.81 11.11
N LEU A 133 -9.98 -18.18 9.87
CA LEU A 133 -10.83 -17.87 8.74
C LEU A 133 -11.99 -18.88 8.75
N ASN A 134 -13.23 -18.38 8.67
CA ASN A 134 -14.35 -19.26 8.31
C ASN A 134 -14.06 -19.83 6.91
N ASP A 135 -14.01 -21.16 6.83
CA ASP A 135 -13.66 -22.01 5.70
C ASP A 135 -13.95 -21.42 4.30
N GLY A 136 -12.91 -21.34 3.45
CA GLY A 136 -13.08 -21.15 2.00
C GLY A 136 -11.98 -20.38 1.27
N MET A 137 -11.21 -19.55 1.96
CA MET A 137 -10.22 -18.63 1.34
C MET A 137 -8.80 -18.87 1.88
N SER A 138 -8.34 -20.13 1.93
CA SER A 138 -6.91 -20.38 2.15
C SER A 138 -6.17 -20.09 0.85
N PRO A 139 -5.12 -19.23 0.85
CA PRO A 139 -4.19 -19.23 -0.27
C PRO A 139 -3.61 -20.65 -0.39
N ALA A 140 -3.46 -21.10 -1.62
CA ALA A 140 -3.09 -22.47 -1.96
C ALA A 140 -1.92 -22.98 -1.11
N LYS A 141 -2.05 -24.19 -0.56
CA LYS A 141 -0.91 -24.98 -0.10
C LYS A 141 0.06 -25.12 -1.26
N LEU A 142 1.12 -24.33 -1.25
CA LEU A 142 2.27 -24.51 -2.15
C LEU A 142 3.09 -25.71 -1.65
N ASN A 143 3.73 -26.35 -2.62
CA ASN A 143 4.28 -27.70 -2.58
C ASN A 143 5.31 -27.91 -1.47
N ASN A 144 5.36 -29.13 -0.95
CA ASN A 144 6.51 -29.66 -0.21
C ASN A 144 7.69 -29.86 -1.19
N GLY A 145 8.37 -28.79 -1.55
CA GLY A 145 9.75 -28.83 -2.04
C GLY A 145 10.66 -28.31 -0.94
N ASP A 146 11.97 -28.55 -1.04
CA ASP A 146 13.00 -27.93 -0.19
C ASP A 146 13.00 -26.40 -0.40
N GLU A 147 11.95 -25.72 0.03
CA GLU A 147 11.79 -24.27 -0.07
C GLU A 147 12.72 -23.62 0.96
N ASP A 148 13.45 -22.60 0.52
CA ASP A 148 14.33 -21.81 1.37
C ASP A 148 13.54 -21.32 2.60
N GLU A 149 14.04 -21.52 3.82
CA GLU A 149 13.37 -21.13 5.07
C GLU A 149 12.93 -19.64 5.06
N GLU A 150 13.65 -18.80 4.31
CA GLU A 150 13.32 -17.39 4.11
C GLU A 150 12.06 -17.18 3.26
N GLU A 151 11.86 -18.00 2.21
CA GLU A 151 10.68 -17.94 1.35
C GLU A 151 9.44 -18.42 2.09
N GLU A 152 9.54 -19.51 2.85
CA GLU A 152 8.45 -19.99 3.72
C GLU A 152 8.05 -18.91 4.73
N LEU A 153 9.03 -18.26 5.36
CA LEU A 153 8.79 -17.17 6.31
C LEU A 153 8.10 -15.97 5.65
N MET A 154 8.49 -15.60 4.43
CA MET A 154 7.87 -14.51 3.68
C MET A 154 6.44 -14.86 3.26
N ASN A 155 6.19 -16.10 2.83
CA ASN A 155 4.85 -16.59 2.51
C ASN A 155 3.94 -16.58 3.75
N LYS A 156 4.46 -16.97 4.91
CA LYS A 156 3.73 -16.85 6.19
C LYS A 156 3.36 -15.40 6.50
N LYS A 157 4.31 -14.46 6.33
CA LYS A 157 4.06 -13.03 6.55
C LYS A 157 3.01 -12.46 5.60
N ARG A 158 3.04 -12.84 4.32
CA ARG A 158 2.01 -12.46 3.32
C ARG A 158 0.65 -13.02 3.72
N SER A 159 0.59 -14.29 4.13
CA SER A 159 -0.63 -14.93 4.62
C SER A 159 -1.21 -14.18 5.82
N ASN A 160 -0.38 -13.78 6.79
CA ASN A 160 -0.84 -13.00 7.94
C ASN A 160 -1.46 -11.65 7.54
N VAL A 161 -0.82 -10.92 6.61
CA VAL A 161 -1.38 -9.68 6.06
C VAL A 161 -2.72 -9.94 5.37
N LEU A 162 -2.79 -10.97 4.53
CA LEU A 162 -4.01 -11.34 3.82
C LEU A 162 -5.14 -11.69 4.80
N ASN A 163 -4.87 -12.53 5.81
CA ASN A 163 -5.85 -12.94 6.82
C ASN A 163 -6.39 -11.73 7.59
N LEU A 164 -5.52 -10.77 7.92
CA LEU A 164 -5.94 -9.52 8.56
C LEU A 164 -6.84 -8.68 7.65
N LEU A 165 -6.51 -8.56 6.36
CA LEU A 165 -7.36 -7.87 5.39
C LEU A 165 -8.70 -8.58 5.20
N ILE A 166 -8.72 -9.91 5.14
CA ILE A 166 -9.96 -10.71 5.08
C ILE A 166 -10.84 -10.44 6.31
N LYS A 167 -10.25 -10.45 7.52
CA LYS A 167 -11.00 -10.12 8.73
C LYS A 167 -11.56 -8.70 8.67
N LEU A 168 -10.76 -7.74 8.22
CA LEU A 168 -11.16 -6.34 8.11
C LEU A 168 -12.18 -6.06 7.00
N SER A 169 -12.30 -6.92 5.98
CA SER A 169 -13.28 -6.77 4.90
C SER A 169 -14.71 -6.91 5.40
N THR A 170 -14.91 -7.72 6.44
CA THR A 170 -16.22 -7.99 7.08
C THR A 170 -16.36 -7.28 8.43
N TYR A 171 -15.34 -6.52 8.84
CA TYR A 171 -15.30 -5.85 10.15
C TYR A 171 -15.54 -4.35 10.02
N SER A 172 -16.79 -3.94 10.25
CA SER A 172 -17.26 -2.57 10.07
C SER A 172 -16.68 -1.57 11.09
N LYS A 173 -16.28 -2.02 12.28
CA LYS A 173 -15.77 -1.12 13.34
C LYS A 173 -14.30 -0.69 13.15
N GLY A 174 -13.64 -1.16 12.09
CA GLY A 174 -12.28 -0.79 11.68
C GLY A 174 -11.15 -1.30 12.60
N VAL A 175 -9.91 -1.09 12.16
CA VAL A 175 -8.71 -1.76 12.75
C VAL A 175 -8.45 -1.44 14.22
N TRP A 176 -8.83 -0.25 14.69
CA TRP A 176 -8.64 0.14 16.10
C TRP A 176 -9.52 -0.68 17.04
N THR A 177 -10.77 -0.92 16.64
CA THR A 177 -11.70 -1.70 17.44
C THR A 177 -11.33 -3.18 17.37
N LEU A 178 -10.90 -3.65 16.19
CA LEU A 178 -10.40 -5.01 16.01
C LEU A 178 -9.20 -5.29 16.92
N GLU A 179 -8.25 -4.36 16.99
CA GLU A 179 -7.09 -4.48 17.89
C GLU A 179 -7.54 -4.58 19.36
N GLY A 180 -8.53 -3.78 19.76
CA GLY A 180 -9.10 -3.83 21.11
C GLY A 180 -9.70 -5.19 21.43
N GLU A 181 -10.56 -5.70 20.54
CA GLU A 181 -11.19 -7.02 20.69
C GLU A 181 -10.15 -8.15 20.71
N MET A 182 -9.12 -8.11 19.84
CA MET A 182 -8.03 -9.11 19.85
C MET A 182 -7.19 -9.10 21.14
N ILE A 183 -7.06 -7.94 21.80
CA ILE A 183 -6.37 -7.84 23.09
C ILE A 183 -7.22 -8.47 24.20
N GLU A 184 -8.52 -8.19 24.18
CA GLU A 184 -9.47 -8.80 25.12
C GLU A 184 -9.52 -10.32 24.95
N ASP A 185 -9.58 -10.80 23.72
CA ASP A 185 -9.63 -12.23 23.38
C ASP A 185 -8.33 -12.97 23.73
N SER A 186 -7.17 -12.33 23.51
CA SER A 186 -5.87 -12.95 23.80
C SER A 186 -5.49 -12.93 25.28
N GLY A 187 -6.05 -12.01 26.07
CA GLY A 187 -5.68 -11.82 27.48
C GLY A 187 -4.22 -11.42 27.70
N SER A 188 -3.52 -10.93 26.66
CA SER A 188 -2.11 -10.58 26.72
C SER A 188 -1.90 -9.13 27.19
N ASP A 189 -1.22 -8.97 28.32
CA ASP A 189 -0.79 -7.67 28.85
C ASP A 189 0.29 -6.99 27.99
N ASP A 190 1.01 -7.78 27.18
CA ASP A 190 2.12 -7.34 26.32
C ASP A 190 1.79 -7.36 24.82
N PHE A 191 0.50 -7.32 24.46
CA PHE A 191 0.05 -7.38 23.07
C PHE A 191 0.72 -6.32 22.19
N GLY A 192 1.30 -6.79 21.10
CA GLY A 192 2.03 -5.99 20.12
C GLY A 192 3.33 -5.40 20.67
N ALA A 193 3.82 -5.82 21.85
CA ALA A 193 5.03 -5.25 22.44
C ALA A 193 6.26 -5.50 21.57
N THR A 194 6.26 -6.53 20.71
CA THR A 194 7.32 -6.81 19.74
C THR A 194 7.32 -5.83 18.57
N TYR A 195 6.20 -5.13 18.30
CA TYR A 195 6.10 -4.16 17.23
C TYR A 195 7.00 -2.94 17.48
N GLY A 196 7.98 -2.75 16.59
CA GLY A 196 8.92 -1.63 16.66
C GLY A 196 10.06 -1.80 17.67
N LYS A 197 10.16 -2.94 18.38
CA LYS A 197 11.35 -3.29 19.21
C LYS A 197 12.57 -3.58 18.34
N SER A 198 12.40 -4.24 17.18
CA SER A 198 13.50 -4.55 16.24
C SER A 198 14.17 -3.32 15.61
N LEU A 199 13.59 -2.12 15.74
CA LEU A 199 14.21 -0.86 15.31
C LEU A 199 15.04 -0.18 16.42
N GLN A 200 14.88 -0.59 17.69
CA GLN A 200 15.61 0.04 18.80
C GLN A 200 17.05 -0.48 18.89
N GLU A 201 17.30 -1.77 18.60
CA GLU A 201 18.65 -2.36 18.64
C GLU A 201 19.62 -1.67 17.67
N VAL A 202 19.15 -1.30 16.48
CA VAL A 202 19.96 -0.56 15.48
C VAL A 202 20.28 0.88 15.92
N SER A 203 19.51 1.45 16.85
CA SER A 203 19.73 2.81 17.36
C SER A 203 20.59 2.88 18.62
N ALA A 204 20.76 1.76 19.33
CA ALA A 204 21.57 1.68 20.54
C ALA A 204 23.07 1.56 20.23
N ASP A 205 23.43 0.93 19.10
CA ASP A 205 24.82 0.78 18.62
C ASP A 205 25.41 2.02 17.91
N ARG A 206 24.69 3.15 17.90
CA ARG A 206 25.17 4.42 17.31
C ARG A 206 25.37 5.54 18.34
N ARG A 207 25.64 5.21 19.60
CA ARG A 207 25.98 6.18 20.64
C ARG A 207 27.33 5.89 21.28
#